data_AF-A0A519RLI7-F1
#
_entry.id   AF-A0A519RLI7-F1
#
_cell.length_a   1.000
_cell.length_b   1.000
_cell.length_c   1.000
_cell.angle_alpha   90.00
_cell.angle_beta   90.00
_cell.angle_gamma   90.00
#
_symmetry.space_group_name_H-M   'P 1'
#
loop_
_entity.id
_entity.type
_entity.pdbx_description
1 polymer ?
#
loop_
_entity_poly.entity_id
_entity_poly.type
_entity_poly.pdbx_seq_one_letter_code
_entity_poly.pdbx_strand_id
1 'polypeptide(L)'
;MIISRNLKWRHIIYYTRLKLLYFVALSVSVYVLHEIFDIRQLSIPFNAVATLSTALAIYLGFKNNNAYERWWEARKIWGLIVNYSRAWAREVLTMILPNGEKNEERELLQARLLYRHIAFVNALRVFLRRKYDYNDTNIKEIVEVKNGYGEVKKFLSDAE
;
A
#
# COMPACT_ATOMS: atom_id res chain seq x y z
N MET A 1 0.06 -6.11 0.73
CA MET A 1 -0.17 -6.76 -0.58
C MET A 1 -1.63 -7.13 -0.62
N ILE A 2 -2.41 -6.60 -1.57
CA ILE A 2 -3.82 -6.96 -1.70
C ILE A 2 -3.84 -8.40 -2.21
N ILE A 3 -4.26 -9.34 -1.37
CA ILE A 3 -4.27 -10.79 -1.63
C ILE A 3 -5.69 -11.26 -2.00
N SER A 4 -6.66 -10.36 -2.10
CA SER A 4 -8.03 -10.74 -2.50
C SER A 4 -8.07 -11.01 -4.01
N ARG A 5 -8.28 -12.28 -4.37
CA ARG A 5 -8.50 -12.72 -5.77
C ARG A 5 -9.73 -12.10 -6.41
N ASN A 6 -10.75 -11.72 -5.63
CA ASN A 6 -12.03 -11.23 -6.13
C ASN A 6 -12.41 -9.89 -5.46
N LEU A 7 -12.45 -8.81 -6.25
CA LEU A 7 -13.07 -7.55 -5.83
C LEU A 7 -14.59 -7.69 -5.90
N LYS A 8 -15.27 -7.64 -4.75
CA LYS A 8 -16.73 -7.66 -4.69
C LYS A 8 -17.28 -6.34 -5.23
N TRP A 9 -18.17 -6.39 -6.21
CA TRP A 9 -18.82 -5.21 -6.84
C TRP A 9 -19.38 -4.18 -5.86
N ARG A 10 -19.91 -4.62 -4.71
CA ARG A 10 -20.38 -3.74 -3.62
C ARG A 10 -19.31 -2.75 -3.13
N HIS A 11 -18.04 -3.13 -3.12
CA HIS A 11 -16.95 -2.26 -2.68
C HIS A 11 -16.70 -1.17 -3.71
N ILE A 12 -16.67 -1.53 -5.00
CA ILE A 12 -16.49 -0.59 -6.10
C ILE A 12 -17.57 0.50 -6.02
N ILE A 13 -18.84 0.08 -5.91
CA ILE A 13 -19.97 1.00 -5.81
C ILE A 13 -19.86 1.87 -4.55
N TYR A 14 -19.47 1.32 -3.41
CA TYR A 14 -19.32 2.10 -2.17
C TYR A 14 -18.33 3.27 -2.33
N TYR A 15 -17.20 3.02 -2.99
CA TYR A 15 -16.17 4.06 -3.20
C TYR A 15 -16.51 5.03 -4.33
N THR A 16 -17.29 4.62 -5.34
CA THR A 16 -17.60 5.48 -6.49
C THR A 16 -18.98 6.14 -6.45
N ARG A 17 -19.89 5.74 -5.55
CA ARG A 17 -21.29 6.17 -5.52
C ARG A 17 -21.51 7.68 -5.60
N LEU A 18 -20.74 8.49 -4.86
CA LEU A 18 -20.92 9.95 -4.85
C LEU A 18 -20.53 10.55 -6.20
N LYS A 19 -19.44 10.06 -6.81
CA LYS A 19 -18.98 10.50 -8.13
C LYS A 19 -19.95 10.07 -9.21
N LEU A 20 -20.45 8.83 -9.15
CA LEU A 20 -21.45 8.32 -10.09
C LEU A 20 -22.75 9.12 -10.02
N LEU A 21 -23.26 9.36 -8.80
CA LEU A 21 -24.47 10.16 -8.61
C LEU A 21 -24.30 11.58 -9.16
N TYR A 22 -23.16 12.21 -8.91
CA TYR A 22 -22.83 13.52 -9.48
C TYR A 22 -22.88 13.51 -11.02
N PHE A 23 -22.23 12.54 -11.69
CA PHE A 23 -22.24 12.47 -13.16
C PHE A 23 -23.62 12.14 -13.73
N VAL A 24 -24.38 11.26 -13.08
CA VAL A 24 -25.76 10.95 -13.49
C VAL A 24 -26.66 12.18 -13.34
N ALA A 25 -26.58 12.87 -12.20
CA ALA A 25 -27.34 14.09 -11.96
C ALA A 25 -26.98 15.19 -12.98
N LEU A 26 -25.69 15.37 -13.28
CA LEU A 26 -25.23 16.29 -14.30
C LEU A 26 -25.77 15.92 -15.69
N SER A 27 -25.70 14.65 -16.09
CA SER A 27 -26.19 14.17 -17.38
C SER A 27 -27.70 14.35 -17.53
N VAL A 28 -28.47 14.04 -16.48
CA VAL A 28 -29.93 14.23 -16.47
C VAL A 28 -30.26 15.73 -16.53
N SER A 29 -29.53 16.56 -15.79
CA SER A 29 -29.73 18.03 -15.82
C SER A 29 -29.49 18.60 -17.20
N VAL A 30 -28.40 18.20 -17.87
CA VAL A 30 -28.09 18.63 -19.25
C VAL A 30 -29.18 18.17 -20.22
N TYR A 31 -29.64 16.92 -20.12
CA TYR A 31 -30.71 16.38 -20.95
C TYR A 31 -32.02 17.18 -20.79
N VAL A 32 -32.43 17.45 -19.54
CA VAL A 32 -33.64 18.21 -19.24
C VAL A 32 -33.54 19.66 -19.75
N LEU A 33 -32.40 20.33 -19.56
CA LEU A 33 -32.19 21.69 -20.06
C LEU A 33 -32.23 21.77 -21.60
N HIS A 34 -31.72 20.73 -22.27
CA HIS A 34 -31.70 20.67 -23.73
C HIS A 34 -33.08 20.36 -24.33
N GLU A 35 -33.75 19.30 -23.86
CA GLU A 35 -34.99 18.80 -24.46
C GLU A 35 -36.26 19.47 -23.93
N ILE A 36 -36.32 19.81 -22.64
CA ILE A 36 -37.54 20.36 -22.02
C ILE A 36 -37.55 21.88 -22.06
N PHE A 37 -36.40 22.52 -21.83
CA PHE A 37 -36.28 23.98 -21.79
C PHE A 37 -35.79 24.60 -23.11
N ASP A 38 -35.52 23.79 -24.14
CA ASP A 38 -35.09 24.19 -25.49
C ASP A 38 -33.82 25.07 -25.51
N ILE A 39 -32.95 24.95 -24.49
CA ILE A 39 -31.71 25.71 -24.39
C ILE A 39 -30.64 25.05 -25.27
N ARG A 40 -30.77 25.23 -26.59
CA ARG A 40 -29.86 24.63 -27.60
C ARG A 40 -28.52 25.34 -27.76
N GLN A 41 -28.35 26.51 -27.16
CA GLN A 41 -27.12 27.31 -27.30
C GLN A 41 -25.92 26.74 -26.53
N LEU A 42 -26.14 25.75 -25.65
CA LEU A 42 -25.10 25.12 -24.86
C LEU A 42 -24.43 23.97 -25.66
N SER A 43 -23.54 24.32 -26.59
CA SER A 43 -22.74 23.32 -27.33
C SER A 43 -21.30 23.31 -26.87
N ILE A 44 -20.78 22.12 -26.53
CA ILE A 44 -19.36 21.91 -26.27
C ILE A 44 -18.77 21.32 -27.56
N PRO A 45 -17.71 21.93 -28.11
CA PRO A 45 -17.17 21.48 -29.38
C PRO A 45 -16.43 20.15 -29.19
N PHE A 46 -16.80 19.15 -29.98
CA PHE A 46 -16.32 17.76 -29.83
C PHE A 46 -14.80 17.64 -29.94
N ASN A 47 -14.17 18.46 -30.79
CA ASN A 47 -12.71 18.51 -30.94
C ASN A 47 -12.01 18.85 -29.62
N ALA A 48 -12.51 19.81 -28.83
CA ALA A 48 -11.93 20.16 -27.54
C ALA A 48 -11.98 18.99 -26.56
N VAL A 49 -13.11 18.29 -26.50
CA VAL A 49 -13.27 17.09 -25.66
C VAL A 49 -12.31 15.98 -26.09
N ALA A 50 -12.19 15.74 -27.39
CA ALA A 50 -11.31 14.71 -27.94
C ALA A 50 -9.82 15.00 -27.67
N THR A 51 -9.38 16.25 -27.83
CA THR A 51 -8.00 16.66 -27.55
C THR A 51 -7.68 16.52 -26.06
N LEU A 52 -8.56 17.00 -25.17
CA LEU A 52 -8.38 16.87 -23.72
C LEU A 52 -8.38 15.40 -23.28
N SER A 53 -9.24 14.57 -23.86
CA SER A 53 -9.31 13.14 -23.55
C SER A 53 -8.03 12.41 -23.97
N THR A 54 -7.49 12.73 -25.14
CA THR A 54 -6.21 12.17 -25.62
C THR A 54 -5.06 12.56 -24.71
N ALA A 55 -4.96 13.84 -24.34
CA ALA A 55 -3.94 14.32 -23.42
C ALA A 55 -4.04 13.63 -22.04
N LEU A 56 -5.26 13.48 -21.51
CA LEU A 56 -5.52 12.81 -20.24
C LEU A 56 -5.14 11.32 -20.30
N ALA A 57 -5.45 10.63 -21.39
CA ALA A 57 -5.10 9.22 -21.57
C ALA A 57 -3.58 9.00 -21.57
N ILE A 58 -2.83 9.83 -22.30
CA ILE A 58 -1.36 9.79 -22.34
C ILE A 58 -0.79 10.05 -20.93
N TYR A 59 -1.26 11.12 -20.27
CA TYR A 59 -0.84 11.45 -18.91
C TYR A 59 -1.10 10.30 -17.93
N LEU A 60 -2.28 9.69 -18.00
CA LEU A 60 -2.63 8.56 -17.13
C LEU A 60 -1.74 7.34 -17.41
N GLY A 61 -1.37 7.09 -18.67
CA GLY A 61 -0.41 6.06 -19.05
C GLY A 61 0.93 6.25 -18.35
N PHE A 62 1.52 7.44 -18.44
CA PHE A 62 2.78 7.76 -17.74
C PHE A 62 2.65 7.66 -16.22
N LYS A 63 1.57 8.21 -15.66
CA LYS A 63 1.31 8.17 -14.22
C LYS A 63 1.18 6.74 -13.69
N ASN A 64 0.47 5.88 -14.41
CA ASN A 64 0.27 4.48 -14.05
C ASN A 64 1.59 3.70 -14.13
N ASN A 65 2.39 3.92 -15.17
CA ASN A 65 3.70 3.28 -15.30
C ASN A 65 4.61 3.65 -14.12
N ASN A 66 4.72 4.93 -13.78
CA ASN A 66 5.53 5.39 -12.64
C ASN A 66 5.03 4.81 -11.30
N ALA A 67 3.72 4.78 -11.09
CA ALA A 67 3.14 4.19 -9.88
C ALA A 67 3.40 2.68 -9.80
N TYR A 68 3.33 1.98 -10.94
CA TYR A 68 3.62 0.55 -11.03
C TYR A 68 5.09 0.25 -10.74
N GLU A 69 6.01 1.01 -11.32
CA GLU A 69 7.45 0.86 -11.05
C GLU A 69 7.78 1.06 -9.57
N ARG A 70 7.23 2.10 -8.93
CA ARG A 70 7.40 2.34 -7.49
C ARG A 70 6.83 1.18 -6.64
N TRP A 71 5.67 0.65 -7.03
CA TRP A 71 5.10 -0.53 -6.37
C TRP A 71 6.00 -1.76 -6.53
N TRP A 72 6.52 -1.98 -7.73
CA TRP A 72 7.39 -3.10 -8.06
C TRP A 72 8.74 -2.99 -7.34
N GLU A 73 9.31 -1.80 -7.26
CA GLU A 73 10.53 -1.52 -6.49
C GLU A 73 10.37 -1.85 -5.01
N ALA A 74 9.30 -1.37 -4.38
CA ALA A 74 9.00 -1.70 -3.00
C ALA A 74 8.90 -3.23 -2.79
N ARG A 75 8.25 -3.95 -3.71
CA ARG A 75 8.18 -5.42 -3.67
C ARG A 75 9.56 -6.07 -3.79
N LYS A 76 10.43 -5.60 -4.69
CA LYS A 76 11.80 -6.09 -4.84
C LYS A 76 12.60 -5.89 -3.55
N ILE A 77 12.53 -4.70 -2.94
CA ILE A 77 13.22 -4.40 -1.67
C ILE A 77 12.75 -5.34 -0.55
N TRP A 78 11.45 -5.53 -0.39
CA TRP A 78 10.93 -6.50 0.58
C TRP A 78 11.40 -7.94 0.31
N GLY A 79 11.50 -8.34 -0.97
CA GLY A 79 12.06 -9.63 -1.37
C GLY A 79 13.55 -9.76 -1.00
N LEU A 80 14.33 -8.70 -1.20
CA LEU A 80 15.74 -8.63 -0.78
C LEU A 80 15.87 -8.76 0.74
N ILE A 81 15.05 -8.03 1.51
CA ILE A 81 15.04 -8.14 2.98
C ILE A 81 14.83 -9.58 3.41
N VAL A 82 13.90 -10.32 2.79
CA VAL A 82 13.67 -11.74 3.11
C VAL A 82 14.92 -12.59 2.83
N ASN A 83 15.57 -12.40 1.68
CA ASN A 83 16.76 -13.16 1.32
C ASN A 83 17.95 -12.85 2.24
N TYR A 84 18.21 -11.56 2.51
CA TYR A 84 19.25 -11.15 3.45
C TYR A 84 18.96 -11.62 4.89
N SER A 85 17.70 -11.64 5.31
CA SER A 85 17.31 -12.19 6.62
C SER A 85 17.67 -13.67 6.75
N ARG A 86 17.52 -14.45 5.67
CA ARG A 86 17.91 -15.88 5.65
C ARG A 86 19.42 -16.04 5.63
N ALA A 87 20.13 -15.21 4.88
CA ALA A 87 21.60 -15.21 4.86
C ALA A 87 22.16 -14.89 6.26
N TRP A 88 21.67 -13.81 6.88
CA TRP A 88 21.97 -13.42 8.26
C TRP A 88 21.73 -14.56 9.24
N ALA A 89 20.57 -15.21 9.17
CA ALA A 89 20.26 -16.32 10.07
C ALA A 89 21.24 -17.50 9.90
N ARG A 90 21.64 -17.83 8.67
CA ARG A 90 22.65 -18.86 8.42
C ARG A 90 24.00 -18.47 9.01
N GLU A 91 24.45 -17.25 8.76
CA GLU A 91 25.74 -16.75 9.28
C GLU A 91 25.77 -16.77 10.81
N VAL A 92 24.71 -16.31 11.48
CA VAL A 92 24.59 -16.36 12.95
C VAL A 92 24.68 -17.81 13.46
N LEU A 93 24.03 -18.76 12.78
CA LEU A 93 24.02 -20.16 13.19
C LEU A 93 25.34 -20.89 12.90
N THR A 94 26.08 -20.52 11.86
CA THR A 94 27.28 -21.26 11.42
C THR A 94 28.61 -20.60 11.75
N MET A 95 28.68 -19.27 11.84
CA MET A 95 29.93 -18.53 12.02
C MET A 95 30.25 -18.16 13.47
N ILE A 96 29.27 -18.27 14.39
CA ILE A 96 29.52 -18.10 15.82
C ILE A 96 30.15 -19.41 16.35
N LEU A 97 31.48 -19.44 16.36
CA LEU A 97 32.28 -20.61 16.72
C LEU A 97 32.32 -20.84 18.25
N PRO A 98 32.44 -22.10 18.69
CA PRO A 98 32.58 -22.42 20.11
C PRO A 98 33.98 -22.06 20.63
N ASN A 99 34.05 -21.23 21.68
CA ASN A 99 35.29 -20.88 22.38
C ASN A 99 35.61 -21.79 23.58
N GLY A 100 35.20 -23.05 23.53
CA GLY A 100 35.74 -24.09 24.41
C GLY A 100 34.87 -24.56 25.59
N GLU A 101 33.94 -23.78 26.17
CA GLU A 101 33.37 -24.24 27.47
C GLU A 101 31.85 -24.14 27.71
N LYS A 102 31.04 -23.38 26.96
CA LYS A 102 29.57 -23.41 27.17
C LYS A 102 28.77 -23.29 25.88
N ASN A 103 28.10 -24.37 25.51
CA ASN A 103 27.17 -24.40 24.37
C ASN A 103 25.93 -23.51 24.61
N GLU A 104 25.53 -23.34 25.87
CA GLU A 104 24.32 -22.61 26.27
C GLU A 104 24.43 -21.08 26.05
N GLU A 105 25.55 -20.45 26.40
CA GLU A 105 25.75 -19.01 26.16
C GLU A 105 25.75 -18.65 24.67
N ARG A 106 26.29 -19.57 23.84
CA ARG A 106 26.26 -19.45 22.38
C ARG A 106 24.83 -19.51 21.85
N GLU A 107 24.06 -20.51 22.28
CA GLU A 107 22.67 -20.69 21.84
C GLU A 107 21.81 -19.49 22.25
N LEU A 108 22.02 -18.95 23.46
CA LEU A 108 21.37 -17.72 23.93
C LEU A 108 21.73 -16.50 23.08
N LEU A 109 23.01 -16.34 22.71
CA LEU A 109 23.46 -15.26 21.84
C LEU A 109 22.87 -15.38 20.42
N GLN A 110 22.91 -16.57 19.83
CA GLN A 110 22.31 -16.86 18.53
C GLN A 110 20.81 -16.55 18.53
N ALA A 111 20.09 -17.06 19.53
CA ALA A 111 18.67 -16.77 19.69
C ALA A 111 18.42 -15.26 19.81
N ARG A 112 19.19 -14.54 20.65
CA ARG A 112 19.05 -13.09 20.82
C ARG A 112 19.24 -12.33 19.50
N LEU A 113 20.24 -12.67 18.70
CA LEU A 113 20.49 -12.01 17.40
C LEU A 113 19.37 -12.28 16.40
N LEU A 114 18.86 -13.51 16.34
CA LEU A 114 17.75 -13.88 15.47
C LEU A 114 16.45 -13.18 15.88
N TYR A 115 16.11 -13.18 17.18
CA TYR A 115 14.92 -12.51 17.70
C TYR A 115 14.97 -11.00 17.49
N ARG A 116 16.13 -10.35 17.69
CA ARG A 116 16.31 -8.92 17.39
C ARG A 116 16.15 -8.62 15.90
N HIS A 117 16.63 -9.49 15.02
CA HIS A 117 16.41 -9.32 13.58
C HIS A 117 14.92 -9.41 13.20
N ILE A 118 14.20 -10.36 13.79
CA ILE A 118 12.73 -10.48 13.62
C ILE A 118 12.02 -9.23 14.17
N ALA A 119 12.46 -8.71 15.31
CA ALA A 119 11.95 -7.48 15.90
C ALA A 119 12.17 -6.30 14.96
N PHE A 120 13.36 -6.16 14.36
CA PHE A 120 13.69 -5.12 13.39
C PHE A 120 12.76 -5.15 12.17
N VAL A 121 12.54 -6.32 11.57
CA VAL A 121 11.65 -6.46 10.39
C VAL A 121 10.21 -6.06 10.74
N ASN A 122 9.72 -6.44 11.93
CA ASN A 122 8.39 -6.03 12.39
C ASN A 122 8.32 -4.53 12.71
N ALA A 123 9.36 -3.97 13.33
CA ALA A 123 9.46 -2.53 13.59
C ALA A 123 9.46 -1.72 12.29
N LEU A 124 10.19 -2.18 11.27
CA LEU A 124 10.20 -1.58 9.93
C LEU A 124 8.82 -1.59 9.28
N ARG A 125 8.09 -2.72 9.38
CA ARG A 125 6.70 -2.82 8.92
C ARG A 125 5.81 -1.80 9.62
N VAL A 126 5.95 -1.64 10.94
CA VAL A 126 5.16 -0.67 11.71
C VAL A 126 5.51 0.76 11.32
N PHE A 127 6.80 1.07 11.17
CA PHE A 127 7.30 2.37 10.75
C PHE A 127 6.75 2.79 9.37
N LEU A 128 6.80 1.90 8.38
CA LEU A 128 6.34 2.18 7.02
C LEU A 128 4.80 2.31 6.91
N ARG A 129 4.06 1.85 7.92
CA ARG A 129 2.59 1.93 7.99
C ARG A 129 2.09 3.08 8.85
N ARG A 130 2.97 3.96 9.33
CA ARG A 130 2.54 5.17 10.04
C ARG A 130 1.73 6.06 9.08
N LYS A 131 0.57 6.51 9.55
CA LYS A 131 -0.22 7.54 8.84
C LYS A 131 0.45 8.89 9.07
N TYR A 132 0.53 9.67 8.01
CA TYR A 132 0.98 11.07 8.03
C TYR A 132 -0.15 11.92 7.48
N ASP A 133 -0.21 13.20 7.82
CA ASP A 133 -1.31 14.11 7.44
C ASP A 133 -1.55 14.14 5.93
N TYR A 134 -0.47 14.10 5.12
CA TYR A 134 -0.57 14.09 3.66
C TYR A 134 -1.10 12.78 3.07
N ASN A 135 -1.09 11.69 3.85
CA ASN A 135 -1.62 10.38 3.49
C ASN A 135 -2.97 10.10 4.17
N ASP A 136 -3.48 11.03 4.98
CA ASP A 136 -4.78 10.85 5.63
C ASP A 136 -5.88 11.09 4.62
N THR A 137 -6.68 10.06 4.38
CA THR A 137 -7.84 10.16 3.51
C THR A 137 -9.07 10.40 4.37
N ASN A 138 -9.83 11.45 4.08
CA ASN A 138 -11.16 11.70 4.68
C ASN A 138 -12.19 10.57 4.40
N ILE A 139 -11.77 9.46 3.80
CA ILE A 139 -12.56 8.27 3.50
C ILE A 139 -12.26 7.23 4.58
N LYS A 140 -13.27 6.82 5.34
CA LYS A 140 -13.16 5.69 6.27
C LYS A 140 -12.83 4.42 5.50
N GLU A 141 -11.68 3.82 5.79
CA GLU A 141 -11.30 2.52 5.22
C GLU A 141 -12.22 1.43 5.78
N ILE A 142 -12.60 0.48 4.93
CA ILE A 142 -13.48 -0.63 5.32
C ILE A 142 -12.75 -1.62 6.25
N VAL A 143 -11.42 -1.69 6.13
CA VAL A 143 -10.57 -2.59 6.91
C VAL A 143 -9.42 -1.79 7.50
N GLU A 144 -9.52 -1.47 8.80
CA GLU A 144 -8.41 -0.90 9.54
C GLU A 144 -7.60 -2.01 10.19
N VAL A 145 -6.35 -2.16 9.75
CA VAL A 145 -5.40 -3.08 10.39
C VAL A 145 -4.70 -2.31 11.50
N LYS A 146 -4.82 -2.79 12.73
CA LYS A 146 -4.06 -2.25 13.86
C LYS A 146 -2.57 -2.30 13.54
N ASN A 147 -1.89 -1.16 13.67
CA ASN A 147 -0.46 -1.04 13.42
C ASN A 147 0.21 -0.43 14.66
N GLY A 148 0.93 -1.25 15.42
CA GLY A 148 1.57 -0.80 16.66
C GLY A 148 2.79 -1.62 17.03
N TYR A 149 3.66 -1.02 17.85
CA TYR A 149 4.90 -1.64 18.33
C TYR A 149 4.68 -2.73 19.39
N GLY A 150 3.47 -2.90 19.91
CA GLY A 150 3.16 -3.96 20.88
C GLY A 150 3.43 -5.37 20.33
N GLU A 151 3.29 -5.60 19.03
CA GLU A 151 3.63 -6.88 18.40
C GLU A 151 5.14 -7.11 18.30
N VAL A 152 5.93 -6.03 18.26
CA VAL A 152 7.41 -6.09 18.19
C VAL A 152 7.99 -6.52 19.53
N LYS A 153 7.40 -6.06 20.64
CA LYS A 153 7.85 -6.36 22.00
C LYS A 153 7.94 -7.86 22.29
N LYS A 154 7.13 -8.70 21.64
CA LYS A 154 7.17 -10.16 21.77
C LYS A 154 8.50 -10.79 21.35
N PHE A 155 9.32 -10.08 20.59
CA PHE A 155 10.62 -10.53 20.09
C PHE A 155 11.79 -9.85 20.80
N LEU A 156 11.53 -9.02 21.81
CA LEU A 156 12.52 -8.41 22.69
C LEU A 156 12.42 -9.13 24.04
N SER A 157 13.54 -9.42 24.70
CA SER A 157 13.49 -10.07 26.02
C SER A 157 12.97 -9.10 27.09
N ASP A 158 12.27 -9.59 28.10
CA ASP A 158 11.64 -8.79 29.18
C ASP A 158 12.63 -7.96 30.04
N ALA A 159 13.94 -8.10 29.82
CA ALA A 159 14.99 -7.39 30.55
C ALA A 159 15.40 -6.04 29.92
N GLU A 160 14.80 -5.62 28.81
CA GLU A 160 15.08 -4.38 28.06
C GLU A 160 13.79 -3.65 27.66
#